data_AF-A0A7X0KJW8-F1
#
_entry.id   AF-A0A7X0KJW8-F1
#
_cell.length_a   1.000
_cell.length_b   1.000
_cell.length_c   1.000
_cell.angle_alpha   90.00
_cell.angle_beta   90.00
_cell.angle_gamma   90.00
#
_symmetry.space_group_name_H-M   'P 1'
#
loop_
_entity.id
_entity.type
_entity.pdbx_description
1 polymer ?
#
loop_
_entity_poly.entity_id
_entity_poly.type
_entity_poly.pdbx_seq_one_letter_code
_entity_poly.pdbx_strand_id
1 'polypeptide(L)'
;MLLASIALLTSAASASAGCANYEDGSTDGPAPRATICIGAACEETTVTFQCGNINGAQYGFANGLQVDFDKDGKASASRQTSPVDPASLKCTEIDPDACFPAIKG
;
A
#
# COMPACT_ATOMS: atom_id res chain seq x y z
N MET A 1 -29.67 -39.29 24.23
CA MET A 1 -29.28 -37.98 24.80
C MET A 1 -28.10 -37.47 23.99
N LEU A 2 -28.38 -36.56 23.06
CA LEU A 2 -27.38 -35.92 22.20
C LEU A 2 -26.83 -34.71 22.98
N LEU A 3 -25.54 -34.71 23.33
CA LEU A 3 -24.86 -33.54 23.87
C LEU A 3 -24.42 -32.68 22.68
N ALA A 4 -25.11 -31.57 22.46
CA ALA A 4 -24.81 -30.59 21.42
C ALA A 4 -23.59 -29.76 21.84
N SER A 5 -22.48 -29.92 21.10
CA SER A 5 -21.31 -29.06 21.20
C SER A 5 -21.60 -27.72 20.51
N ILE A 6 -21.74 -26.65 21.30
CA ILE A 6 -21.83 -25.28 20.78
C ILE A 6 -20.41 -24.84 20.43
N ALA A 7 -20.03 -24.98 19.17
CA ALA A 7 -18.85 -24.33 18.62
C ALA A 7 -19.14 -22.83 18.50
N LEU A 8 -18.53 -22.01 19.38
CA LEU A 8 -18.49 -20.57 19.19
C LEU A 8 -17.67 -20.28 17.93
N LEU A 9 -18.34 -19.94 16.83
CA LEU A 9 -17.71 -19.26 15.71
C LEU A 9 -17.32 -17.86 16.21
N THR A 10 -16.08 -17.71 16.66
CA THR A 10 -15.43 -16.41 16.74
C THR A 10 -15.22 -15.94 15.31
N SER A 11 -16.23 -15.28 14.73
CA SER A 11 -16.03 -14.43 13.57
C SER A 11 -15.05 -13.35 14.00
N ALA A 12 -13.76 -13.56 13.70
CA ALA A 12 -12.75 -12.52 13.76
C ALA A 12 -13.36 -11.33 13.01
N ALA A 13 -13.64 -10.26 13.75
CA ALA A 13 -14.16 -9.03 13.17
C ALA A 13 -13.16 -8.65 12.08
N SER A 14 -13.59 -8.76 10.83
CA SER A 14 -12.81 -8.36 9.67
C SER A 14 -12.41 -6.92 9.93
N ALA A 15 -11.14 -6.66 10.24
CA ALA A 15 -10.62 -5.31 10.17
C ALA A 15 -10.90 -4.87 8.72
N SER A 16 -11.79 -3.90 8.55
CA SER A 16 -12.09 -3.33 7.24
C SER A 16 -10.87 -2.54 6.80
N ALA A 17 -9.88 -3.27 6.29
CA ALA A 17 -8.77 -2.70 5.55
C ALA A 17 -9.32 -2.36 4.15
N GLY A 18 -9.41 -1.07 3.83
CA GLY A 18 -9.72 -0.67 2.47
C GLY A 18 -8.47 -0.92 1.64
N CYS A 19 -8.57 -1.80 0.64
CA CYS A 19 -7.54 -2.00 -0.37
C CYS A 19 -8.12 -1.64 -1.73
N ALA A 20 -7.52 -0.66 -2.40
CA ALA A 20 -7.68 -0.48 -3.84
C ALA A 20 -6.59 -1.30 -4.51
N ASN A 21 -6.96 -2.25 -5.35
CA ASN A 21 -6.03 -3.00 -6.19
C ASN A 21 -6.39 -2.72 -7.66
N TYR A 22 -5.46 -2.08 -8.35
CA TYR A 22 -5.63 -1.61 -9.72
C TYR A 22 -5.23 -2.68 -10.75
N GLU A 23 -4.71 -3.83 -10.31
CA GLU A 23 -4.29 -4.93 -11.18
C GLU A 23 -5.37 -6.01 -11.34
N ASP A 24 -6.31 -6.13 -10.40
CA ASP A 24 -7.36 -7.17 -10.43
C ASP A 24 -8.69 -6.70 -11.06
N GLY A 25 -8.79 -5.41 -11.40
CA GLY A 25 -9.99 -4.82 -11.99
C GLY A 25 -11.10 -4.49 -10.98
N SER A 26 -10.81 -4.53 -9.68
CA SER A 26 -11.76 -4.18 -8.61
C SER A 26 -11.94 -2.67 -8.40
N THR A 27 -11.20 -1.83 -9.12
CA THR A 27 -11.27 -0.36 -9.03
C THR A 27 -11.92 0.25 -10.26
N ASP A 28 -12.81 1.23 -10.06
CA ASP A 28 -13.36 2.04 -11.13
C ASP A 28 -12.35 3.12 -11.57
N GLY A 29 -11.68 2.89 -12.69
CA GLY A 29 -10.78 3.87 -13.31
C GLY A 29 -9.34 3.37 -13.51
N PRO A 30 -8.50 4.16 -14.21
CA PRO A 30 -7.10 3.80 -14.44
C PRO A 30 -6.29 3.90 -13.15
N ALA A 31 -5.22 3.10 -13.07
CA ALA A 31 -4.23 3.20 -12.01
C ALA A 31 -3.60 4.61 -11.96
N PRO A 32 -3.60 5.31 -10.81
CA PRO A 32 -2.95 6.61 -10.67
C PRO A 32 -1.45 6.53 -10.96
N ARG A 33 -0.91 7.54 -11.66
CA ARG A 33 0.52 7.63 -12.00
C ARG A 33 1.26 8.59 -11.10
N ALA A 34 2.52 8.27 -10.84
CA ALA A 34 3.47 9.12 -10.12
C ALA A 34 4.87 8.99 -10.71
N THR A 35 5.69 10.01 -10.50
CA THR A 35 7.14 9.92 -10.62
C THR A 35 7.73 9.57 -9.27
N ILE A 36 8.46 8.46 -9.20
CA ILE A 36 9.18 8.03 -8.01
C ILE A 36 10.66 8.24 -8.23
N CYS A 37 11.29 9.00 -7.33
CA CYS A 37 12.73 9.15 -7.27
C CYS A 37 13.30 8.39 -6.07
N ILE A 38 14.34 7.57 -6.30
CA ILE A 38 15.16 6.95 -5.27
C ILE A 38 16.55 7.59 -5.36
N GLY A 39 16.83 8.54 -4.48
CA GLY A 39 18.01 9.39 -4.61
C GLY A 39 17.93 10.27 -5.87
N ALA A 40 18.88 10.10 -6.81
CA ALA A 40 18.93 10.87 -8.06
C ALA A 40 18.26 10.18 -9.26
N ALA A 41 17.85 8.92 -9.12
CA ALA A 41 17.21 8.16 -10.19
C ALA A 41 15.68 8.28 -10.07
N CYS A 42 15.01 8.73 -11.12
CA CYS A 42 13.56 8.93 -11.15
C CYS A 42 12.92 8.12 -12.28
N GLU A 43 11.78 7.51 -11.99
CA GLU A 43 11.01 6.72 -12.95
C GLU A 43 9.52 7.04 -12.79
N GLU A 44 8.83 7.22 -13.91
CA GLU A 44 7.37 7.22 -13.92
C GLU A 44 6.87 5.79 -13.68
N THR A 45 5.83 5.68 -12.86
CA THR A 45 5.21 4.40 -12.51
C THR A 45 3.73 4.60 -12.24
N THR A 46 2.98 3.50 -12.23
CA THR A 46 1.59 3.46 -11.77
C THR A 46 1.52 2.83 -10.39
N VAL A 47 0.51 3.21 -9.62
CA VAL A 47 0.14 2.51 -8.39
C VAL A 47 -0.49 1.16 -8.75
N THR A 48 -0.06 0.09 -8.09
CA THR A 48 -0.66 -1.25 -8.25
C THR A 48 -1.66 -1.55 -7.15
N PHE A 49 -1.36 -1.16 -5.91
CA PHE A 49 -2.30 -1.24 -4.81
C PHE A 49 -2.09 -0.12 -3.79
N GLN A 50 -3.17 0.22 -3.08
CA GLN A 50 -3.16 1.06 -1.89
C GLN A 50 -4.02 0.38 -0.84
N CYS A 51 -3.40 -0.03 0.27
CA CYS A 51 -4.07 -0.68 1.38
C CYS A 51 -3.92 0.18 2.63
N GLY A 52 -4.97 0.28 3.44
CA GLY A 52 -4.93 1.00 4.71
C GLY A 52 -5.81 0.36 5.76
N ASN A 53 -5.33 0.29 6.99
CA ASN A 53 -6.09 -0.15 8.17
C ASN A 53 -5.57 0.53 9.45
N ILE A 54 -6.12 0.16 10.60
CA ILE A 54 -5.76 0.75 11.91
C ILE A 54 -4.27 0.55 12.29
N ASN A 55 -3.60 -0.41 11.68
CA ASN A 55 -2.20 -0.74 11.96
C ASN A 55 -1.22 -0.08 10.98
N GLY A 56 -1.69 0.60 9.94
CA GLY A 56 -0.82 1.16 8.92
C GLY A 56 -1.39 1.22 7.52
N ALA A 57 -0.53 1.56 6.57
CA ALA A 57 -0.85 1.63 5.15
C ALA A 57 0.25 0.98 4.30
N GLN A 58 -0.09 0.49 3.12
CA GLN A 58 0.84 -0.09 2.16
C GLN A 58 0.54 0.42 0.76
N TYR A 59 1.59 0.72 0.00
CA TYR A 59 1.51 1.21 -1.36
C TYR A 59 2.43 0.37 -2.24
N GLY A 60 1.90 -0.12 -3.35
CA GLY A 60 2.66 -0.82 -4.38
C GLY A 60 2.72 -0.01 -5.67
N PHE A 61 3.85 -0.14 -6.38
CA PHE A 61 4.08 0.51 -7.66
C PHE A 61 4.56 -0.49 -8.71
N ALA A 62 4.20 -0.26 -9.98
CA ALA A 62 4.54 -1.13 -11.10
C ALA A 62 6.06 -1.25 -11.35
N ASN A 63 6.86 -0.28 -10.92
CA ASN A 63 8.33 -0.36 -10.96
C ASN A 63 8.94 -1.29 -9.89
N GLY A 64 8.09 -1.99 -9.13
CA GLY A 64 8.46 -2.95 -8.10
C GLY A 64 8.79 -2.34 -6.74
N LEU A 65 8.55 -1.03 -6.55
CA LEU A 65 8.64 -0.38 -5.24
C LEU A 65 7.40 -0.74 -4.40
N GLN A 66 7.62 -1.10 -3.15
CA GLN A 66 6.60 -1.19 -2.11
C GLN A 66 7.00 -0.29 -0.96
N VAL A 67 6.03 0.42 -0.40
CA VAL A 67 6.21 1.22 0.81
C VAL A 67 5.15 0.87 1.84
N ASP A 68 5.59 0.56 3.04
CA ASP A 68 4.76 0.20 4.18
C ASP A 68 4.92 1.24 5.29
N PHE A 69 3.80 1.64 5.88
CA PHE A 69 3.70 2.53 7.02
C PHE A 69 3.14 1.74 8.19
N ASP A 70 3.77 1.83 9.35
CA ASP A 70 3.14 1.38 10.58
C ASP A 70 2.15 2.43 11.13
N LYS A 71 1.42 2.05 12.17
CA LYS A 71 0.46 2.91 12.90
C LYS A 71 1.09 4.18 13.49
N ASP A 72 2.41 4.21 13.68
CA ASP A 72 3.13 5.35 14.23
C ASP A 72 3.66 6.26 13.10
N GLY A 73 3.35 5.92 11.84
CA GLY A 73 3.74 6.66 10.64
C GLY A 73 5.17 6.36 10.17
N LYS A 74 5.84 5.35 10.74
CA LYS A 74 7.19 4.98 10.32
C LYS A 74 7.12 4.25 8.98
N ALA A 75 7.88 4.76 8.03
CA ALA A 75 8.01 4.17 6.71
C ALA A 75 9.05 3.03 6.70
N SER A 76 8.79 2.03 5.87
CA SER A 76 9.76 1.08 5.35
C SER A 76 9.51 0.88 3.87
N ALA A 77 10.56 0.68 3.08
CA ALA A 77 10.43 0.55 1.64
C ALA A 77 11.32 -0.57 1.11
N SER A 78 10.88 -1.21 0.03
CA SER A 78 11.67 -2.20 -0.69
C SER A 78 11.39 -2.13 -2.18
N ARG A 79 12.41 -2.45 -2.99
CA ARG A 79 12.27 -2.59 -4.45
C ARG A 79 12.74 -3.98 -4.86
N GLN A 80 11.83 -4.79 -5.41
CA GLN A 80 12.14 -6.16 -5.86
C GLN A 80 12.95 -6.97 -4.82
N THR A 81 12.53 -6.93 -3.55
CA THR A 81 13.17 -7.53 -2.35
C THR A 81 14.37 -6.80 -1.74
N SER A 82 14.93 -5.79 -2.41
CA SER A 82 16.03 -4.99 -1.84
C SER A 82 15.48 -3.87 -0.96
N PRO A 83 15.94 -3.73 0.29
CA PRO A 83 15.50 -2.63 1.14
C PRO A 83 15.95 -1.29 0.55
N VAL A 84 15.06 -0.30 0.61
CA VAL A 84 15.31 1.08 0.18
C VAL A 84 15.15 1.97 1.40
N ASP A 85 16.06 2.93 1.58
CA ASP A 85 15.90 3.94 2.61
C ASP A 85 14.68 4.83 2.28
N PRO A 86 13.61 4.82 3.10
CA PRO A 86 12.43 5.64 2.84
C PRO A 86 12.73 7.14 2.81
N ALA A 87 13.78 7.61 3.52
CA ALA A 87 14.18 9.01 3.50
C ALA A 87 14.78 9.45 2.15
N SER A 88 15.20 8.48 1.31
CA SER A 88 15.71 8.75 -0.04
C SER A 88 14.61 8.81 -1.10
N LEU A 89 13.37 8.49 -0.74
CA LEU A 89 12.23 8.47 -1.64
C LEU A 89 11.64 9.87 -1.80
N LYS A 90 11.31 10.20 -3.05
CA LYS A 90 10.40 11.30 -3.38
C LYS A 90 9.34 10.81 -4.33
N CYS A 91 8.09 11.15 -4.06
CA CYS A 91 6.98 10.90 -4.96
C CYS A 91 6.38 12.23 -5.42
N THR A 92 6.25 12.37 -6.73
CA THR A 92 5.56 13.49 -7.36
C THR A 92 4.32 12.95 -8.07
N GLU A 93 3.16 13.46 -7.68
CA GLU A 93 1.88 13.04 -8.26
C GLU A 93 1.79 13.52 -9.72
N ILE A 94 1.46 12.59 -10.63
CA ILE A 94 1.02 12.93 -11.99
C ILE A 94 -0.51 12.94 -12.00
N ASP A 95 -1.11 11.91 -11.40
CA ASP A 95 -2.54 11.82 -11.12
C ASP A 95 -2.77 11.95 -9.59
N PRO A 96 -3.93 12.46 -9.16
CA PRO A 96 -4.23 12.63 -7.73
C PRO A 96 -4.20 11.30 -6.98
N ASP A 97 -3.79 11.35 -5.71
CA ASP A 97 -3.73 10.21 -4.79
C ASP A 97 -2.73 9.12 -5.21
N ALA A 98 -1.83 9.41 -6.15
CA ALA A 98 -0.75 8.50 -6.55
C ALA A 98 0.40 8.46 -5.54
N CYS A 99 0.55 9.51 -4.71
CA CYS A 99 1.58 9.61 -3.69
C CYS A 99 0.97 9.62 -2.28
N PHE A 100 1.67 9.00 -1.33
CA PHE A 100 1.28 9.05 0.07
C PHE A 100 1.88 10.28 0.77
N PRO A 101 1.17 10.84 1.79
CA PRO A 101 1.53 12.13 2.39
C PRO A 101 2.97 12.23 2.90
N ALA A 102 3.55 11.12 3.37
CA ALA A 102 4.88 11.09 3.98
C ALA A 102 6.06 11.17 3.00
N ILE A 103 5.87 10.94 1.69
CA ILE A 103 6.92 11.15 0.66
C ILE A 103 6.50 12.11 -0.45
N LYS A 104 5.38 12.83 -0.28
CA LYS A 104 5.02 13.89 -1.22
C LYS A 104 6.16 14.90 -1.26
N GLY A 105 6.77 15.03 -2.44
CA GLY A 105 7.90 15.94 -2.71
C GLY A 105 7.48 17.38 -2.94
#